data_AF-A0A375HTE5-F1
#
_entry.id   AF-A0A375HTE5-F1
#
_cell.length_a   1.000
_cell.length_b   1.000
_cell.length_c   1.000
_cell.angle_alpha   90.00
_cell.angle_beta   90.00
_cell.angle_gamma   90.00
#
_symmetry.space_group_name_H-M   'P 1'
#
loop_
_entity.id
_entity.type
_entity.pdbx_description
1 polymer ?
#
loop_
_entity_poly.entity_id
_entity_poly.type
_entity_poly.pdbx_seq_one_letter_code
_entity_poly.pdbx_strand_id
1 'polypeptide(L)'
;MFNLANMVRAVPDGAVLTVESSVRNVLPVNMMGIALGLHVRCGTEDCLWNQSRTAKMSTVRQIEQLVRIAGEFGRKVATAQEAREIQRIGVFYDTVEETLAANGFAPNRNGGNQGFLRKAA
;
A
#
# COMPACT_ATOMS: atom_id res chain seq x y z
N MET A 1 -16.26 -1.94 -2.24
CA MET A 1 -15.87 -1.08 -1.10
C MET A 1 -15.74 -1.87 0.20
N PHE A 2 -16.76 -2.66 0.59
CA PHE A 2 -16.75 -3.48 1.81
C PHE A 2 -15.47 -4.30 2.02
N ASN A 3 -15.04 -5.05 0.99
CA ASN A 3 -13.83 -5.89 1.11
C ASN A 3 -12.54 -5.10 1.32
N LEU A 4 -12.35 -4.00 0.60
CA LEU A 4 -11.15 -3.17 0.73
C LEU A 4 -11.11 -2.49 2.10
N ALA A 5 -12.22 -1.90 2.55
CA ALA A 5 -12.28 -1.26 3.87
C ALA A 5 -12.05 -2.27 5.01
N ASN A 6 -12.59 -3.48 4.90
CA ASN A 6 -12.34 -4.55 5.87
C ASN A 6 -10.87 -4.96 5.89
N MET A 7 -10.23 -5.06 4.72
CA MET A 7 -8.79 -5.35 4.63
C MET A 7 -7.95 -4.24 5.27
N VAL A 8 -8.23 -2.97 4.93
CA VAL A 8 -7.52 -1.82 5.51
C VAL A 8 -7.66 -1.77 7.04
N ARG A 9 -8.85 -2.09 7.57
CA ARG A 9 -9.07 -2.18 9.03
C ARG A 9 -8.29 -3.32 9.69
N ALA A 10 -8.10 -4.42 8.99
CA ALA A 10 -7.43 -5.61 9.51
C ALA A 10 -5.91 -5.57 9.40
N VAL A 11 -5.37 -4.67 8.56
CA VAL A 11 -3.93 -4.52 8.35
C VAL A 11 -3.28 -4.00 9.65
N PRO A 12 -2.12 -4.56 10.06
CA PRO A 12 -1.40 -4.09 11.23
C PRO A 12 -0.98 -2.63 11.11
N ASP A 13 -0.90 -1.94 12.25
CA ASP A 13 -0.35 -0.58 12.28
C ASP A 13 1.11 -0.60 11.82
N GLY A 14 1.51 0.40 11.03
CA GLY A 14 2.87 0.48 10.49
C GLY A 14 3.14 -0.39 9.26
N ALA A 15 2.19 -1.22 8.83
CA ALA A 15 2.32 -1.96 7.58
C ALA A 15 2.20 -1.03 6.36
N VAL A 16 3.01 -1.30 5.32
CA VAL A 16 2.96 -0.56 4.06
C VAL A 16 2.08 -1.32 3.08
N LEU A 17 0.84 -0.85 2.90
CA LEU A 17 -0.15 -1.51 2.05
C LEU A 17 -0.21 -0.90 0.64
N THR A 18 -0.11 -1.77 -0.37
CA THR A 18 -0.34 -1.44 -1.78
C THR A 18 -1.63 -2.11 -2.26
N VAL A 19 -2.46 -1.36 -3.00
CA VAL A 19 -3.63 -1.92 -3.67
C VAL A 19 -3.35 -2.15 -5.15
N GLU A 20 -3.89 -3.26 -5.65
CA GLU A 20 -3.85 -3.60 -7.06
C GLU A 20 -5.20 -4.18 -7.50
N SER A 21 -5.43 -4.18 -8.80
CA SER A 21 -6.60 -4.79 -9.42
C SER A 21 -6.28 -5.17 -10.85
N SER A 22 -7.26 -5.73 -11.56
CA SER A 22 -7.06 -6.21 -12.92
C SER A 22 -8.01 -5.55 -13.91
N VAL A 23 -7.55 -5.45 -15.15
CA VAL A 23 -8.31 -4.92 -16.29
C VAL A 23 -8.87 -3.52 -15.97
N ARG A 24 -10.17 -3.28 -16.14
CA ARG A 24 -10.76 -1.94 -15.98
C ARG A 24 -10.89 -1.49 -14.53
N ASN A 25 -10.66 -2.38 -13.57
CA ASN A 25 -10.75 -2.05 -12.16
C ASN A 25 -9.47 -1.38 -11.64
N VAL A 26 -8.36 -1.41 -12.41
CA VAL A 26 -7.07 -0.79 -12.04
C VAL A 26 -7.24 0.67 -11.64
N LEU A 27 -7.75 1.53 -12.53
CA LEU A 27 -7.86 2.96 -12.21
C LEU A 27 -8.82 3.22 -11.03
N PRO A 28 -10.06 2.69 -11.00
CA PRO A 28 -10.96 2.88 -9.86
C PRO A 28 -10.37 2.43 -8.51
N VAL A 29 -9.68 1.28 -8.48
CA VAL A 29 -9.02 0.79 -7.26
C VAL A 29 -7.85 1.68 -6.87
N ASN A 30 -7.08 2.17 -7.84
CA ASN A 30 -6.03 3.13 -7.56
C ASN A 30 -6.58 4.46 -7.01
N MET A 31 -7.74 4.92 -7.49
CA MET A 31 -8.38 6.12 -6.91
C MET A 31 -8.78 5.90 -5.45
N MET A 32 -9.36 4.74 -5.14
CA MET A 32 -9.65 4.38 -3.75
C MET A 32 -8.36 4.29 -2.91
N GLY A 33 -7.31 3.68 -3.44
CA GLY A 33 -6.00 3.59 -2.77
C GLY A 33 -5.39 4.95 -2.49
N ILE A 34 -5.37 5.85 -3.48
CA ILE A 34 -4.86 7.22 -3.31
C ILE A 34 -5.65 7.96 -2.24
N ALA A 35 -6.98 7.93 -2.30
CA ALA A 35 -7.85 8.61 -1.34
C ALA A 35 -7.72 8.07 0.10
N LEU A 36 -7.44 6.78 0.27
CA LEU A 36 -7.22 6.14 1.56
C LEU A 36 -5.78 6.26 2.07
N GLY A 37 -4.88 6.94 1.34
CA GLY A 37 -3.47 7.06 1.70
C GLY A 37 -2.61 5.81 1.44
N LEU A 38 -3.14 4.82 0.72
CA LEU A 38 -2.47 3.55 0.41
C LEU A 38 -1.57 3.67 -0.82
N HIS A 39 -0.56 2.81 -0.97
CA HIS A 39 0.20 2.73 -2.22
C HIS A 39 -0.63 2.09 -3.34
N VAL A 40 -0.28 2.38 -4.59
CA VAL A 40 -1.02 1.92 -5.78
C VAL A 40 -0.10 1.31 -6.81
N ARG A 41 -0.63 0.38 -7.60
CA ARG A 41 0.07 -0.30 -8.69
C ARG A 41 -0.63 -0.07 -10.03
N CYS A 42 0.15 0.08 -11.09
CA CYS A 42 -0.36 0.02 -12.46
C CYS A 42 0.66 -0.54 -13.44
N GLY A 43 0.20 -0.93 -14.62
CA GLY A 43 1.02 -1.39 -15.72
C GLY A 43 0.24 -2.21 -16.73
N THR A 44 0.88 -2.48 -17.87
CA THR A 44 0.33 -3.35 -18.92
C THR A 44 0.13 -4.79 -18.47
N GLU A 45 0.79 -5.22 -17.39
CA GLU A 45 0.54 -6.50 -16.73
C GLU A 45 -0.92 -6.58 -16.24
N ASP A 46 -1.39 -5.51 -15.60
CA ASP A 46 -2.72 -5.48 -14.97
C ASP A 46 -3.81 -5.11 -15.97
N CYS A 47 -3.54 -4.15 -16.85
CA CYS A 47 -4.50 -3.68 -17.85
C CYS A 47 -3.83 -3.19 -19.13
N LEU A 48 -4.28 -3.72 -20.28
CA LEU A 48 -3.80 -3.31 -21.59
C LEU A 48 -4.55 -2.13 -22.20
N TRP A 49 -5.71 -1.76 -21.67
CA TRP A 49 -6.66 -0.83 -22.31
C TRP A 49 -6.79 0.48 -21.55
N ASN A 50 -7.06 1.56 -22.27
CA ASN A 50 -7.58 2.78 -21.64
C ASN A 50 -8.99 2.54 -21.05
N GLN A 51 -9.47 3.48 -20.24
CA GLN A 51 -10.74 3.34 -19.52
C GLN A 51 -11.95 3.13 -20.46
N SER A 52 -11.93 3.76 -21.65
CA SER A 52 -12.98 3.65 -22.67
C SER A 52 -12.85 2.46 -23.62
N ARG A 53 -11.78 1.64 -23.50
CA ARG A 53 -11.45 0.51 -24.40
C ARG A 53 -11.32 0.88 -25.88
N THR A 54 -11.01 2.13 -26.19
CA THR A 54 -10.79 2.57 -27.58
C THR A 54 -9.36 2.37 -28.05
N ALA A 55 -8.41 2.29 -27.12
CA ALA A 55 -7.00 2.12 -27.44
C ALA A 55 -6.25 1.37 -26.34
N LYS A 56 -5.09 0.80 -26.72
CA LYS A 56 -4.14 0.24 -25.75
C LYS A 56 -3.43 1.37 -25.01
N MET A 57 -3.15 1.15 -23.73
CA MET A 57 -2.50 2.15 -22.87
C MET A 57 -1.21 1.57 -22.31
N SER A 58 -0.07 2.14 -22.70
CA SER A 58 1.25 1.74 -22.20
C SER A 58 1.40 1.99 -20.69
N THR A 59 2.29 1.26 -20.02
CA THR A 59 2.64 1.49 -18.61
C THR A 59 3.05 2.94 -18.33
N VAL A 60 3.83 3.58 -19.20
CA VAL A 60 4.24 4.99 -19.04
C VAL A 60 3.03 5.92 -18.94
N ARG A 61 2.07 5.81 -19.88
CA ARG A 61 0.82 6.58 -19.84
C ARG A 61 -0.01 6.32 -18.58
N GLN A 62 -0.04 5.07 -18.10
CA GLN A 62 -0.75 4.72 -16.86
C GLN A 62 -0.08 5.39 -15.65
N ILE A 63 1.25 5.38 -15.59
CA ILE A 63 2.03 6.06 -14.56
C ILE A 63 1.78 7.58 -14.61
N GLU A 64 1.88 8.21 -15.78
CA GLU A 64 1.59 9.64 -15.95
C GLU A 64 0.20 10.02 -15.43
N GLN A 65 -0.81 9.18 -15.71
CA GLN A 65 -2.17 9.38 -15.21
C GLN A 65 -2.23 9.34 -13.67
N LEU A 66 -1.57 8.37 -13.03
CA LEU A 66 -1.55 8.28 -11.57
C LEU A 66 -0.72 9.38 -10.92
N VAL A 67 0.42 9.75 -11.49
CA VAL A 67 1.27 10.85 -11.00
C VAL A 67 0.49 12.16 -10.99
N ARG A 68 -0.23 12.45 -12.09
CA ARG A 68 -1.07 13.65 -12.19
C ARG A 68 -2.13 13.65 -11.08
N ILE A 69 -2.88 12.56 -10.95
CA ILE A 69 -3.97 12.47 -9.97
C ILE A 69 -3.43 12.53 -8.54
N ALA A 70 -2.32 11.85 -8.23
CA ALA A 70 -1.69 11.96 -6.92
C ALA A 70 -1.29 13.41 -6.58
N GLY A 71 -0.78 14.14 -7.57
CA GLY A 71 -0.47 15.58 -7.45
C GLY A 71 -1.69 16.44 -7.13
N GLU A 72 -2.87 16.15 -7.71
CA GLU A 72 -4.13 16.85 -7.39
C GLU A 72 -4.55 16.66 -5.93
N PHE A 73 -4.16 15.54 -5.30
CA PHE A 73 -4.38 15.25 -3.87
C PHE A 73 -3.23 15.77 -2.97
N GLY A 74 -2.27 16.53 -3.51
CA GLY A 74 -1.10 17.00 -2.77
C GLY A 74 -0.12 15.88 -2.38
N ARG A 75 -0.25 14.68 -2.96
CA ARG A 75 0.55 13.51 -2.64
C ARG A 75 1.68 13.34 -3.64
N LYS A 76 2.92 13.51 -3.18
CA LYS A 76 4.12 13.29 -3.99
C LYS A 76 4.34 11.80 -4.26
N VAL A 77 4.91 11.50 -5.43
CA VAL A 77 5.34 10.13 -5.78
C VAL A 77 6.77 9.94 -5.29
N ALA A 78 7.00 8.84 -4.55
CA ALA A 78 8.29 8.52 -3.99
C ALA A 78 9.32 8.20 -5.09
N THR A 79 10.55 8.68 -4.90
CA THR A 79 11.72 8.24 -5.65
C THR A 79 12.07 6.79 -5.31
N ALA A 80 12.97 6.18 -6.10
CA ALA A 80 13.43 4.83 -5.82
C ALA A 80 14.19 4.73 -4.47
N GLN A 81 14.93 5.78 -4.08
CA GLN A 81 15.59 5.83 -2.77
C GLN A 81 14.56 5.90 -1.63
N GLU A 82 13.59 6.81 -1.73
CA GLU A 82 12.51 6.93 -0.73
C GLU A 82 11.69 5.64 -0.63
N ALA A 83 11.39 4.98 -1.75
CA ALA A 83 10.68 3.70 -1.75
C ALA A 83 11.47 2.60 -1.02
N ARG A 84 12.81 2.56 -1.18
CA ARG A 84 13.69 1.63 -0.45
C ARG A 84 13.65 1.88 1.05
N GLU A 85 13.66 3.14 1.46
CA GLU A 85 13.56 3.56 2.86
C GLU A 85 12.20 3.21 3.47
N ILE A 86 11.10 3.56 2.79
CA ILE A 86 9.72 3.22 3.21
C ILE A 86 9.56 1.71 3.41
N GLN A 87 10.07 0.92 2.47
CA GLN A 87 10.01 -0.55 2.52
C GLN A 87 11.08 -1.17 3.43
N ARG A 88 12.00 -0.35 3.98
CA ARG A 88 13.13 -0.78 4.82
C ARG A 88 14.00 -1.85 4.18
N ILE A 89 14.14 -1.80 2.85
CA ILE A 89 14.93 -2.78 2.11
C ILE A 89 16.42 -2.55 2.39
N GLY A 90 17.07 -3.56 2.94
CA GLY A 90 18.49 -3.51 3.34
C GLY A 90 18.71 -3.12 4.80
N VAL A 91 17.64 -2.97 5.59
CA VAL A 91 17.73 -2.83 7.04
C VAL A 91 17.81 -4.23 7.66
N PHE A 92 18.79 -4.42 8.54
CA PHE A 92 18.98 -5.63 9.34
C PHE A 92 18.99 -5.26 10.81
N TYR A 93 18.47 -6.15 11.65
CA TYR A 93 18.43 -5.99 13.10
C TYR A 93 19.27 -7.08 13.75
N ASP A 94 19.78 -6.81 14.94
CA ASP A 94 20.68 -7.73 15.64
C ASP A 94 19.91 -8.87 16.32
N THR A 95 18.62 -8.66 16.62
CA THR A 95 17.77 -9.63 17.32
C THR A 95 16.43 -9.88 16.62
N VAL A 96 15.83 -11.03 16.96
CA VAL A 96 14.48 -11.40 16.50
C VAL A 96 13.45 -10.44 17.11
N GLU A 97 13.62 -10.08 18.37
CA GLU A 97 12.75 -9.18 19.12
C GLU A 97 12.70 -7.79 18.47
N GLU A 98 13.85 -7.22 18.11
CA GLU A 98 13.93 -5.95 17.38
C GLU A 98 13.27 -6.05 16.00
N THR A 99 13.50 -7.16 15.29
CA THR A 99 12.89 -7.39 13.98
C THR A 99 11.36 -7.42 14.07
N LEU A 100 10.81 -8.15 15.05
CA LEU A 100 9.37 -8.26 15.26
C LEU A 100 8.77 -6.91 15.69
N ALA A 101 9.41 -6.22 16.64
CA ALA A 101 8.98 -4.91 17.11
C ALA A 101 8.98 -3.88 15.97
N ALA A 102 10.03 -3.84 15.16
CA ALA A 102 10.09 -2.96 14.00
C ALA A 102 8.98 -3.28 13.00
N ASN A 103 8.57 -4.54 12.83
CA ASN A 103 7.45 -4.93 11.98
C ASN A 103 6.06 -4.73 12.62
N GLY A 104 5.99 -4.05 13.76
CA GLY A 104 4.72 -3.73 14.44
C GLY A 104 4.08 -4.91 15.16
N PHE A 105 4.82 -6.01 15.37
CA PHE A 105 4.32 -7.12 16.17
C PHE A 105 4.33 -6.76 17.64
N ALA A 106 3.28 -7.16 18.35
CA ALA A 106 3.22 -7.00 19.80
C ALA A 106 4.34 -7.82 20.47
N PRO A 107 4.95 -7.30 21.55
CA PRO A 107 5.95 -8.05 22.29
C PRO A 107 5.35 -9.32 22.88
N ASN A 108 6.20 -10.34 23.06
CA ASN A 108 5.80 -11.55 23.75
C ASN A 108 5.27 -11.23 25.14
N ARG A 109 4.23 -11.96 25.55
CA ARG A 109 3.62 -11.76 26.86
C ARG A 109 4.56 -12.27 27.95
N ASN A 110 5.04 -11.37 28.78
CA ASN A 110 5.66 -11.72 30.06
C ASN A 110 4.49 -12.07 31.00
N GLY A 111 4.44 -13.31 31.49
CA GLY A 111 3.30 -13.82 32.28
C GLY A 111 2.79 -12.82 33.33
N GLY A 112 1.47 -12.68 33.45
CA GLY A 112 0.83 -11.74 34.40
C GLY A 112 0.20 -10.49 33.78
N ASN A 113 0.51 -10.15 32.52
CA ASN A 113 -0.09 -9.00 31.84
C ASN A 113 -1.28 -9.37 30.93
N GLN A 114 -2.27 -8.49 30.83
CA GLN A 114 -3.33 -8.56 29.82
C GLN A 114 -2.71 -8.25 28.44
N GLY A 115 -3.00 -9.05 27.41
CA GLY A 115 -2.30 -8.97 26.12
C GLY A 115 -2.43 -7.60 25.42
N PHE A 116 -1.40 -7.24 24.64
CA PHE A 116 -1.21 -5.91 24.06
C PHE A 116 -2.17 -5.55 22.91
N LEU A 117 -2.88 -6.52 22.31
CA LEU A 117 -3.62 -6.35 21.06
C LEU A 117 -5.11 -5.99 21.20
N ARG A 118 -5.58 -5.52 22.37
CA ARG A 118 -6.95 -4.98 22.47
C ARG A 118 -7.00 -3.54 21.94
N LYS A 119 -7.26 -3.38 20.64
CA LYS A 119 -7.86 -2.13 20.15
C LYS A 119 -9.29 -2.07 20.70
N ALA A 120 -9.60 -1.07 21.52
CA ALA A 120 -10.98 -0.82 21.94
C ALA A 120 -11.84 -0.59 20.68
N ALA A 121 -13.00 -1.23 20.65
CA ALA A 121 -13.96 -1.11 19.55
C ALA A 121 -14.67 0.24 19.59
#